data_AF-K1UEW9-F1
#
_entry.id   AF-K1UEW9-F1
#
_cell.length_a   1.000
_cell.length_b   1.000
_cell.length_c   1.000
_cell.angle_alpha   90.00
_cell.angle_beta   90.00
_cell.angle_gamma   90.00
#
_symmetry.space_group_name_H-M   'P 1'
#
loop_
_entity.id
_entity.type
_entity.pdbx_description
1 polymer ?
#
loop_
_entity_poly.entity_id
_entity_poly.type
_entity_poly.pdbx_seq_one_letter_code
_entity_poly.pdbx_strand_id
1 'polypeptide(L)'
;MIGYHFHDEKLLRQALTHSSFANEKHLKKHSDNERLEFLGDAVLEIISSEFLYKEYPDKPEGELTKLRASIVCEPTLALCTKDIALGEYLLLGKGEDQTGGRGR
;
A
#
# COMPACT_ATOMS: atom_id res chain seq x y z
N MET A 1 -7.67 4.63 13.12
CA MET A 1 -8.62 3.57 12.72
C MET A 1 -9.21 3.95 11.36
N ILE A 2 -9.21 3.05 10.37
CA ILE A 2 -9.49 3.37 8.95
C ILE A 2 -10.98 3.48 8.56
N GLY A 3 -11.91 3.41 9.51
CA GLY A 3 -13.36 3.56 9.25
C GLY A 3 -14.02 2.41 8.47
N TYR A 4 -13.26 1.41 8.03
CA TYR A 4 -13.75 0.21 7.35
C TYR A 4 -13.60 -1.03 8.23
N HIS A 5 -14.66 -1.83 8.34
CA HIS A 5 -14.64 -3.12 9.01
C HIS A 5 -14.49 -4.23 7.97
N PHE A 6 -13.41 -5.01 8.07
CA PHE A 6 -13.19 -6.14 7.19
C PHE A 6 -14.19 -7.26 7.48
N HIS A 7 -14.82 -7.77 6.43
CA HIS A 7 -15.70 -8.94 6.51
C HIS A 7 -14.90 -10.25 6.66
N ASP A 8 -13.65 -10.26 6.17
CA ASP A 8 -12.71 -11.37 6.30
C ASP A 8 -11.42 -10.90 7.00
N GLU A 9 -11.24 -11.27 8.26
CA GLU A 9 -10.05 -10.96 9.03
C GLU A 9 -8.78 -11.59 8.47
N LYS A 10 -8.90 -12.71 7.73
CA LYS A 10 -7.74 -13.35 7.10
C LYS A 10 -7.19 -12.49 5.97
N LEU A 11 -8.07 -11.80 5.25
CA LEU A 11 -7.67 -10.85 4.21
C LEU A 11 -6.91 -9.68 4.81
N LEU A 12 -7.41 -9.10 5.91
CA LEU A 12 -6.69 -8.05 6.64
C LEU A 12 -5.33 -8.53 7.12
N ARG A 13 -5.27 -9.72 7.72
CA ARG A 13 -4.00 -10.30 8.19
C ARG A 13 -3.02 -10.52 7.05
N GLN A 14 -3.48 -10.99 5.89
CA GLN A 14 -2.65 -11.13 4.70
C GLN A 14 -2.13 -9.77 4.23
N ALA A 15 -2.99 -8.74 4.15
CA ALA A 15 -2.60 -7.40 3.75
C ALA A 15 -1.52 -6.78 4.67
N LEU A 16 -1.53 -7.15 5.96
CA LEU A 16 -0.54 -6.71 6.95
C LEU A 16 0.71 -7.61 7.03
N THR A 17 0.78 -8.70 6.26
CA THR A 17 1.90 -9.64 6.30
C THR A 17 2.93 -9.31 5.23
N HIS A 18 4.08 -8.78 5.65
CA HIS A 18 5.20 -8.55 4.74
C HIS A 18 5.89 -9.88 4.38
N SER A 19 6.48 -9.95 3.18
CA SER A 19 7.19 -11.13 2.68
C SER A 19 8.31 -11.59 3.64
N SER A 20 9.02 -10.66 4.29
CA SER A 20 10.04 -11.00 5.29
C SER A 20 9.48 -11.79 6.49
N PHE A 21 8.27 -11.48 6.94
CA PHE A 21 7.61 -12.24 8.01
C PHE A 21 7.13 -13.60 7.51
N ALA A 22 6.51 -13.64 6.33
CA ALA A 22 6.03 -14.89 5.73
C ALA A 22 7.18 -15.89 5.53
N ASN A 23 8.33 -15.40 5.07
CA ASN A 23 9.55 -16.18 4.89
C ASN A 23 10.13 -16.67 6.23
N GLU A 24 10.24 -15.78 7.24
CA GLU A 24 10.76 -16.15 8.57
C GLU A 24 9.89 -17.22 9.26
N LYS A 25 8.56 -17.16 9.10
CA LYS A 25 7.61 -18.09 9.72
C LYS A 25 7.32 -19.33 8.87
N HIS A 26 7.96 -19.49 7.71
CA HIS A 26 7.71 -20.56 6.75
C HIS A 26 6.20 -20.72 6.43
N LEU A 27 5.51 -19.58 6.22
CA LEU A 27 4.10 -19.60 5.88
C LEU A 27 3.86 -20.24 4.51
N LYS A 28 2.60 -20.60 4.24
CA LYS A 28 2.21 -21.13 2.94
C LYS A 28 2.50 -20.11 1.83
N LYS A 29 2.74 -20.60 0.62
CA LYS A 29 2.92 -19.73 -0.56
C LYS A 29 1.76 -18.73 -0.68
N HIS A 30 2.08 -17.48 -0.99
CA HIS A 30 1.11 -16.38 -1.14
C HIS A 30 0.36 -16.00 0.15
N SER A 31 1.01 -16.14 1.31
CA SER A 31 0.46 -15.67 2.60
C SER A 31 0.88 -14.23 2.94
N ASP A 32 1.76 -13.64 2.14
CA ASP A 32 2.16 -12.23 2.20
C ASP A 32 1.20 -11.33 1.39
N ASN A 33 1.49 -10.04 1.45
CA ASN A 33 0.73 -8.97 0.82
C ASN A 33 1.06 -8.73 -0.65
N GLU A 34 2.08 -9.36 -1.26
CA GLU A 34 2.59 -8.99 -2.60
C GLU A 34 1.51 -9.07 -3.70
N ARG A 35 0.62 -10.08 -3.62
CA ARG A 35 -0.50 -10.21 -4.57
C ARG A 35 -1.60 -9.16 -4.34
N LEU A 36 -1.80 -8.74 -3.09
CA LEU A 36 -2.75 -7.70 -2.73
C LEU A 36 -2.21 -6.33 -3.11
N GLU A 37 -0.90 -6.10 -2.96
CA GLU A 37 -0.17 -4.93 -3.44
C GLU A 37 -0.32 -4.79 -4.96
N PHE A 38 -0.03 -5.85 -5.71
CA PHE A 38 -0.22 -5.86 -7.17
C PHE A 38 -1.64 -5.45 -7.60
N LEU A 39 -2.67 -5.95 -6.90
CA LEU A 39 -4.05 -5.54 -7.16
C LEU A 39 -4.32 -4.09 -6.70
N GLY A 40 -3.79 -3.72 -5.54
CA GLY A 40 -3.93 -2.41 -4.92
C GLY A 40 -3.35 -1.29 -5.78
N ASP A 41 -2.22 -1.53 -6.44
CA ASP A 41 -1.59 -0.57 -7.37
C ASP A 41 -2.51 -0.24 -8.54
N ALA A 42 -3.17 -1.26 -9.13
CA ALA A 42 -4.14 -1.03 -10.20
C ALA A 42 -5.37 -0.26 -9.71
N VAL A 43 -5.84 -0.54 -8.47
CA VAL A 43 -6.94 0.20 -7.85
C VAL A 43 -6.55 1.66 -7.57
N LEU A 44 -5.35 1.90 -7.09
CA LEU A 44 -4.84 3.24 -6.83
C LEU A 44 -4.62 4.01 -8.13
N GLU A 45 -4.15 3.34 -9.19
CA GLU A 45 -4.00 3.93 -10.52
C GLU A 45 -5.36 4.41 -11.07
N ILE A 46 -6.42 3.59 -11.02
CA ILE A 46 -7.71 4.01 -11.56
C ILE A 46 -8.33 5.17 -10.76
N ILE A 47 -8.28 5.12 -9.43
CA ILE A 47 -8.84 6.17 -8.57
C ILE A 47 -8.09 7.49 -8.76
N SER A 48 -6.76 7.46 -8.76
CA SER A 48 -5.93 8.66 -8.95
C SER A 48 -6.08 9.24 -10.35
N SER A 49 -6.19 8.40 -11.37
CA SER A 49 -6.41 8.84 -12.76
C SER A 49 -7.78 9.49 -12.92
N GLU A 50 -8.83 8.88 -12.36
CA GLU A 50 -10.18 9.45 -12.38
C GLU A 50 -10.25 10.80 -11.67
N PHE A 51 -9.62 10.91 -10.50
CA PHE A 51 -9.54 12.16 -9.74
C PHE A 51 -8.87 13.26 -10.57
N LEU A 52 -7.68 13.00 -11.11
CA LEU A 52 -6.94 13.99 -11.90
C LEU A 52 -7.65 14.38 -13.20
N TYR A 53 -8.30 13.42 -13.86
CA TYR A 53 -9.12 13.67 -15.06
C TYR A 53 -10.27 14.63 -14.78
N LYS A 54 -10.94 14.48 -13.63
CA LYS A 54 -12.07 15.34 -13.23
C LYS A 54 -11.62 16.71 -12.72
N GLU A 55 -10.55 16.74 -11.94
CA GLU A 55 -10.07 17.98 -11.28
C GLU A 55 -9.36 18.92 -12.26
N TYR A 56 -8.70 18.37 -13.29
CA TYR A 56 -7.90 19.15 -14.23
C TYR A 56 -8.31 18.91 -15.69
N PRO A 57 -9.53 19.31 -16.10
CA PRO A 57 -10.08 19.00 -17.42
C PRO A 57 -9.29 19.62 -18.59
N ASP A 58 -8.57 20.71 -18.34
CA ASP A 58 -7.80 21.43 -19.38
C ASP A 58 -6.34 20.98 -19.49
N LYS A 59 -5.88 20.04 -18.65
CA LYS A 59 -4.48 19.58 -18.67
C LYS A 59 -4.27 18.49 -19.73
N PRO A 60 -3.15 18.53 -20.47
CA PRO A 60 -2.80 17.46 -21.40
C PRO A 60 -2.42 16.17 -20.65
N GLU A 61 -2.58 15.03 -21.31
CA GLU A 61 -2.26 13.69 -20.76
C GLU A 61 -0.87 13.63 -20.12
N GLY A 62 0.16 14.18 -20.78
CA GLY A 62 1.53 14.13 -20.25
C GLY A 62 1.72 14.90 -18.94
N GLU A 63 0.92 15.94 -18.67
CA GLU A 63 0.92 16.61 -17.36
C GLU A 63 0.15 15.78 -16.32
N LEU A 64 -0.99 15.21 -16.68
CA LEU A 64 -1.78 14.34 -15.80
C LEU A 64 -0.97 13.13 -15.37
N THR A 65 -0.23 12.50 -16.29
CA THR A 65 0.65 11.37 -16.01
C THR A 65 1.78 11.74 -15.04
N LYS A 66 2.39 12.93 -15.19
CA LYS A 66 3.40 13.44 -14.24
C LYS A 66 2.81 13.71 -12.85
N LEU A 67 1.63 14.33 -12.81
CA LEU A 67 0.92 14.58 -11.55
C LEU A 67 0.58 13.27 -10.84
N ARG A 68 0.05 12.29 -11.58
CA ARG A 68 -0.27 10.96 -11.07
C ARG A 68 0.95 10.28 -10.46
N ALA A 69 2.07 10.28 -11.19
CA ALA A 69 3.32 9.71 -10.69
C ALA A 69 3.85 10.41 -9.42
N SER A 70 3.55 11.71 -9.23
CA SER A 70 3.95 12.45 -8.03
C SER A 70 3.08 12.14 -6.80
N ILE A 71 1.79 11.83 -7.00
CA ILE A 71 0.85 11.52 -5.91
C ILE A 71 0.83 10.02 -5.58
N VAL A 72 1.09 9.16 -6.58
CA VAL A 72 1.19 7.70 -6.45
C VAL A 72 2.66 7.29 -6.49
N CYS A 73 3.41 7.73 -5.48
CA CYS A 73 4.80 7.30 -5.29
C CYS A 73 5.03 6.87 -3.85
N GLU A 74 6.01 6.00 -3.65
CA GLU A 74 6.36 5.43 -2.34
C GLU A 74 6.50 6.50 -1.25
N PRO A 75 7.22 7.62 -1.42
CA PRO A 75 7.31 8.65 -0.39
C PRO A 75 5.97 9.26 0.00
N THR A 76 5.10 9.54 -0.98
CA THR A 76 3.78 10.12 -0.73
C THR A 76 2.87 9.12 -0.02
N LEU A 77 2.88 7.86 -0.46
CA LEU A 77 2.07 6.81 0.16
C LEU A 77 2.54 6.50 1.58
N ALA A 78 3.86 6.48 1.83
CA ALA A 78 4.44 6.33 3.16
C ALA A 78 4.05 7.47 4.13
N LEU A 79 3.69 8.65 3.62
CA LEU A 79 3.12 9.70 4.47
C LEU A 79 1.68 9.36 4.88
N CYS A 80 0.86 8.87 3.94
CA CYS A 80 -0.53 8.49 4.22
C CYS A 80 -0.64 7.34 5.23
N THR A 81 0.34 6.44 5.30
CA THR A 81 0.33 5.33 6.26
C THR A 81 0.51 5.79 7.71
N LYS A 82 1.11 6.97 7.95
CA LYS A 82 1.36 7.53 9.29
C LYS A 82 0.06 7.94 9.98
N ASP A 83 -0.87 8.53 9.25
CA ASP A 83 -2.16 9.00 9.78
C ASP A 83 -3.02 7.85 10.31
N ILE A 84 -2.79 6.64 9.81
CA ILE A 84 -3.48 5.42 10.22
C ILE A 84 -2.62 4.50 11.11
N ALA A 85 -1.41 4.95 11.46
CA ALA A 85 -0.40 4.20 12.22
C ALA A 85 -0.14 2.79 11.64
N LEU A 86 -0.18 2.62 10.31
CA LEU A 86 -0.14 1.30 9.67
C LEU A 86 1.08 0.48 10.08
N GLY A 87 2.24 1.15 10.20
CA GLY A 87 3.49 0.52 10.60
C GLY A 87 3.37 -0.27 11.90
N GLU A 88 2.60 0.19 12.88
CA GLU A 88 2.42 -0.51 14.16
C GLU A 88 1.72 -1.87 14.01
N TYR A 89 0.93 -2.04 12.94
CA TYR A 89 0.15 -3.26 12.67
C TYR A 89 0.85 -4.22 11.69
N LEU A 90 1.93 -3.79 11.03
CA LEU A 90 2.65 -4.63 10.07
C LEU A 90 3.35 -5.80 10.77
N LEU A 91 3.18 -6.99 10.18
CA LEU A 91 3.91 -8.19 10.54
C LEU A 91 5.20 -8.22 9.71
N LEU A 92 6.32 -7.92 10.37
CA LEU A 92 7.65 -7.86 9.79
C LEU A 92 8.53 -8.97 10.37
N GLY A 93 9.39 -9.57 9.54
CA GLY A 93 10.48 -10.42 10.03
C GLY A 93 11.45 -9.60 10.88
N LYS A 94 12.15 -10.24 11.82
CA LYS A 94 13.01 -9.54 12.79
C LYS A 94 14.07 -8.67 12.13
N GLY A 95 14.65 -9.13 11.02
CA GLY A 95 15.64 -8.38 10.26
C GLY A 95 15.05 -7.10 9.66
N GLU A 96 13.87 -7.20 9.03
CA GLU A 96 13.21 -6.06 8.40
C GLU A 96 12.73 -5.02 9.42
N ASP A 97 12.28 -5.48 10.59
CA ASP A 97 11.89 -4.59 11.68
C ASP A 97 13.09 -3.80 12.22
N GLN A 98 14.25 -4.48 12.40
CA GLN A 98 15.48 -3.86 12.88
C GLN A 98 16.09 -2.85 11.90
N THR A 99 15.90 -3.04 10.59
CA THR A 99 16.34 -2.09 9.55
C THR A 99 15.33 -0.95 9.34
N GLY A 100 14.35 -0.80 10.23
CA GLY A 100 13.39 0.29 10.19
C GLY A 100 12.31 0.14 9.12
N GLY A 101 12.05 -1.08 8.63
CA GLY A 101 10.98 -1.34 7.66
C GLY A 101 9.59 -0.92 8.12
N ARG A 102 9.41 -0.69 9.43
CA ARG A 102 8.16 -0.17 10.02
C ARG A 102 7.88 1.31 9.74
N GLY A 103 8.94 2.09 9.47
CA GLY A 103 8.86 3.54 9.27
C GLY A 103 9.19 3.98 7.84
N ARG A 104 9.39 3.01 6.94
CA ARG A 104 9.59 3.23 5.51
C ARG A 104 8.27 3.02 4.78
#